data_AF-A0A950DU09-F1
#
_entry.id   AF-A0A950DU09-F1
#
_cell.length_a   1.000
_cell.length_b   1.000
_cell.length_c   1.000
_cell.angle_alpha   90.00
_cell.angle_beta   90.00
_cell.angle_gamma   90.00
#
_symmetry.space_group_name_H-M   'P 1'
#
loop_
_entity.id
_entity.type
_entity.pdbx_description
1 polymer ?
#
loop_
_entity_poly.entity_id
_entity_poly.type
_entity_poly.pdbx_seq_one_letter_code
_entity_poly.pdbx_strand_id
1 'polypeptide(L)' 'NFHTPHWHGNLIHYRGQSLDVLPAIGPAQALTADMVPDRAGTWMFHCHLDDHMKSGMQTLYQVLDSEPQKAAK' A
#
# COMPACT_ATOMS: atom_id res chain seq x y z
N ASN A 1 9.28 -5.29 -16.94
CA ASN A 1 9.06 -5.41 -15.49
C ASN A 1 8.36 -4.13 -15.04
N PHE A 2 7.02 -4.15 -14.98
CA PHE A 2 6.19 -3.04 -14.50
C PHE A 2 5.57 -3.42 -13.16
N HIS A 3 5.21 -2.45 -12.33
CA HIS A 3 4.56 -2.71 -11.04
C HIS A 3 3.35 -1.83 -10.83
N THR A 4 2.31 -2.37 -10.22
CA THR A 4 1.07 -1.66 -9.86
C THR A 4 0.83 -1.80 -8.36
N PRO A 5 1.43 -0.95 -7.52
CA PRO A 5 1.29 -1.03 -6.06
C PRO A 5 -0.16 -0.90 -5.60
N HIS A 6 -0.62 -1.81 -4.72
CA HIS A 6 -1.97 -1.85 -4.17
C HIS A 6 -1.95 -1.87 -2.63
N TRP A 7 -2.71 -0.96 -2.01
CA TRP A 7 -2.91 -0.87 -0.56
C TRP A 7 -4.31 -1.37 -0.19
N HIS A 8 -4.39 -2.48 0.54
CA HIS A 8 -5.68 -2.98 1.01
C HIS A 8 -6.27 -2.07 2.08
N GLY A 9 -7.56 -1.74 1.93
CA GLY A 9 -8.36 -1.07 2.95
C GLY A 9 -8.03 0.41 3.19
N ASN A 10 -7.07 0.98 2.46
CA ASN A 10 -6.63 2.36 2.57
C ASN A 10 -6.59 3.02 1.19
N LEU A 11 -6.89 4.31 1.14
CA LEU A 11 -6.78 5.12 -0.07
C LEU A 11 -5.48 5.93 -0.04
N ILE A 12 -4.87 6.06 -1.20
CA ILE A 12 -3.77 6.98 -1.46
C ILE A 12 -4.26 8.11 -2.37
N HIS A 13 -3.67 9.29 -2.18
CA HIS A 13 -3.93 10.46 -2.99
C HIS A 13 -2.82 10.64 -4.02
N TYR A 14 -3.18 10.57 -5.30
CA TYR A 14 -2.26 10.72 -6.42
C TYR A 14 -2.90 11.57 -7.51
N ARG A 15 -2.25 12.71 -7.83
CA ARG A 15 -2.69 13.64 -8.90
C ARG A 15 -4.16 14.06 -8.79
N GLY A 16 -4.64 14.36 -7.59
CA GLY A 16 -6.02 14.80 -7.36
C GLY A 16 -7.04 13.67 -7.30
N GLN A 17 -6.61 12.41 -7.41
CA GLN A 17 -7.48 11.23 -7.32
C GLN A 17 -7.18 10.43 -6.04
N SER A 18 -8.23 9.90 -5.43
CA SER A 18 -8.11 8.92 -4.36
C SER A 18 -8.31 7.53 -4.95
N LEU A 19 -7.32 6.66 -4.79
CA LEU A 19 -7.25 5.33 -5.38
C LEU A 19 -6.57 4.36 -4.41
N ASP A 20 -6.77 3.07 -4.57
CA ASP A 20 -6.12 2.01 -3.79
C ASP A 20 -4.98 1.33 -4.57
N VAL A 21 -5.01 1.39 -5.91
CA VAL A 21 -3.98 0.87 -6.82
C VAL A 21 -3.33 2.00 -7.63
N LEU A 22 -2.02 2.20 -7.48
CA LEU A 22 -1.27 3.16 -8.31
C LEU A 22 -1.20 2.71 -9.78
N PRO A 23 -1.08 3.67 -10.72
CA PRO A 23 -0.74 3.38 -12.10
C PRO A 23 0.57 2.61 -12.24
N ALA A 24 0.75 1.96 -13.39
CA ALA A 24 1.93 1.16 -13.66
C ALA A 24 3.22 1.99 -13.58
N ILE A 25 4.16 1.51 -12.77
CA ILE A 25 5.52 2.05 -12.61
C ILE A 25 6.45 1.20 -13.46
N GLY A 26 7.04 1.82 -14.49
CA GLY A 26 7.99 1.18 -15.39
C GLY A 26 9.44 1.21 -14.91
N PRO A 27 10.37 0.62 -15.68
CA PRO A 27 11.79 0.65 -15.38
C PRO A 27 12.31 2.08 -15.22
N ALA A 28 13.09 2.32 -14.17
CA ALA A 28 13.66 3.63 -13.84
C ALA A 28 12.62 4.76 -13.65
N GLN A 29 11.36 4.42 -13.32
CA GLN A 29 10.32 5.38 -12.96
C GLN A 29 10.07 5.37 -11.46
N ALA A 30 9.64 6.52 -10.94
CA ALA A 30 9.19 6.69 -9.57
C ALA A 30 7.92 7.54 -9.55
N LEU A 31 7.00 7.21 -8.64
CA LEU A 31 5.79 7.97 -8.38
C LEU A 31 5.78 8.39 -6.91
N THR A 32 5.25 9.59 -6.64
CA THR A 32 5.01 10.09 -5.28
C THR A 32 3.51 10.22 -5.08
N ALA A 33 3.01 9.71 -3.97
CA ALA A 33 1.61 9.79 -3.55
C ALA A 33 1.55 10.04 -2.05
N ASP A 34 0.47 10.66 -1.60
CA ASP A 34 0.23 10.96 -0.19
C ASP A 34 -0.78 9.97 0.40
N MET A 35 -0.68 9.67 1.69
CA MET A 35 -1.64 8.81 2.40
C MET A 35 -1.93 9.39 3.78
N VAL A 36 -3.21 9.42 4.14
CA VAL A 36 -3.66 9.62 5.52
C VAL A 36 -4.51 8.41 5.88
N PRO A 37 -3.96 7.39 6.55
CA PRO A 37 -4.72 6.21 6.93
C PRO A 37 -5.74 6.55 8.03
N ASP A 38 -6.94 6.00 7.93
CA ASP A 38 -8.07 6.32 8.82
C ASP A 38 -8.34 5.26 9.89
N ARG A 39 -7.73 4.07 9.75
CA ARG A 39 -7.93 2.93 10.65
C ARG A 39 -6.63 2.23 10.97
N ALA A 40 -6.37 2.09 12.28
CA ALA A 40 -5.28 1.26 12.76
C ALA A 40 -5.49 -0.22 12.40
N GLY A 41 -4.40 -0.94 12.26
CA GLY A 41 -4.41 -2.34 11.89
C GLY A 41 -3.18 -2.75 11.08
N THR A 42 -3.13 -4.04 10.77
CA THR A 42 -2.15 -4.59 9.85
C THR A 42 -2.83 -4.82 8.50
N TRP A 43 -2.26 -4.25 7.45
CA TRP A 43 -2.85 -4.19 6.12
C TRP A 43 -1.90 -4.81 5.10
N MET A 44 -2.48 -5.45 4.08
CA MET A 44 -1.70 -6.04 2.99
C MET A 44 -1.31 -4.98 1.96
N PHE A 45 -0.07 -5.03 1.51
CA PHE A 45 0.45 -4.24 0.41
C PHE A 45 1.14 -5.16 -0.59
N HIS A 46 0.77 -5.07 -1.87
CA HIS A 46 1.35 -5.94 -2.89
C HIS A 46 1.32 -5.30 -4.28
N CYS A 47 2.07 -5.91 -5.22
CA CYS A 47 1.89 -5.61 -6.64
C CYS A 47 0.61 -6.27 -7.14
N HIS A 48 -0.23 -5.51 -7.84
CA HIS A 48 -1.52 -5.99 -8.37
C HIS A 48 -1.37 -6.82 -9.66
N LEU A 49 -0.13 -7.05 -10.12
CA LEU A 49 0.16 -8.08 -11.12
C LEU A 49 0.27 -9.45 -10.43
N ASP A 50 -0.60 -10.37 -10.83
CA ASP A 50 -0.76 -11.69 -10.22
C ASP A 50 0.55 -12.48 -10.17
N ASP A 51 1.32 -12.50 -11.27
CA ASP A 51 2.61 -13.19 -11.32
C ASP A 51 3.64 -12.63 -10.32
N HIS A 52 3.65 -11.30 -10.11
CA HIS A 52 4.56 -10.66 -9.15
C HIS A 52 4.12 -10.94 -7.72
N MET A 53 2.82 -10.88 -7.44
CA MET A 53 2.26 -11.25 -6.14
C MET A 53 2.57 -12.71 -5.78
N LYS A 54 2.30 -13.65 -6.70
CA LYS A 54 2.60 -15.08 -6.54
C LYS A 54 4.09 -15.36 -6.38
N SER A 55 4.93 -14.54 -7.00
CA SER A 55 6.40 -14.62 -6.84
C SER A 55 6.92 -13.96 -5.56
N GLY A 56 6.03 -13.45 -4.69
CA GLY A 56 6.38 -12.94 -3.37
C GLY A 56 6.45 -11.42 -3.23
N MET A 57 6.03 -10.65 -4.24
CA MET A 57 5.97 -9.18 -4.17
C MET A 57 4.75 -8.70 -3.37
N GLN A 58 4.76 -9.03 -2.09
CA GLN A 58 3.74 -8.72 -1.11
C GLN A 58 4.38 -8.54 0.26
N THR A 59 3.78 -7.70 1.08
CA THR A 59 4.17 -7.49 2.47
C THR A 59 2.97 -7.02 3.27
N LEU A 60 3.18 -6.89 4.58
CA LEU A 60 2.25 -6.25 5.50
C LEU A 60 2.83 -4.92 5.96
N TYR A 61 1.96 -3.93 6.18
CA TYR A 61 2.31 -2.71 6.89
C TYR A 61 1.33 -2.47 8.03
N GLN A 62 1.78 -1.74 9.05
CA GLN A 62 0.99 -1.46 10.23
C GLN A 62 0.66 0.03 10.30
N VAL A 63 -0.63 0.34 10.45
CA VAL A 63 -1.09 1.64 10.91
C VAL A 63 -1.26 1.52 12.42
N LEU A 64 -0.49 2.29 13.17
CA LEU A 64 -0.58 2.34 14.62
C LEU A 64 -1.78 3.19 15.03
N ASP A 65 -2.44 2.79 16.12
CA ASP A 65 -3.37 3.67 16.81
C ASP A 65 -2.66 4.95 17.25
N SER A 66 -3.38 6.08 17.27
CA SER A 66 -2.87 7.35 17.76
C SER A 66 -2.50 7.30 19.26
N GLU A 67 -3.03 6.31 19.98
CA GLU A 67 -2.60 5.91 21.31
C GLU A 67 -1.83 4.59 21.22
N PRO A 68 -0.65 4.43 21.84
CA PRO A 68 0.09 3.17 21.78
C PRO A 68 -0.77 2.02 22.30
N GLN A 69 -1.13 1.08 21.42
CA GLN A 69 -1.83 -0.14 21.82
C GLN A 69 -0.90 -0.92 22.78
N LYS A 70 -1.26 -0.99 24.07
CA LYS A 70 -0.52 -1.78 25.05
C LYS A 70 -0.40 -3.20 24.51
N ALA A 71 0.83 -3.67 24.32
CA ALA A 71 1.11 -5.02 23.85
C ALA A 71 0.25 -6.02 24.62
N ALA A 72 -0.55 -6.80 23.91
CA ALA A 72 -1.30 -7.90 24.50
C ALA A 72 -0.30 -8.85 25.16
N LYS A 73 -0.45 -9.04 26.49
CA LYS A 73 0.32 -10.00 27.27
C LYS A 73 -0.08 -11.44 26.94
#